data_AF-F6DSA2-F1
#
_entry.id   AF-F6DSA2-F1
#
_cell.length_a   1.000
_cell.length_b   1.000
_cell.length_c   1.000
_cell.angle_alpha   90.00
_cell.angle_beta   90.00
_cell.angle_gamma   90.00
#
_symmetry.space_group_name_H-M   'P 1'
#
loop_
_entity.id
_entity.type
_entity.pdbx_description
1 polymer ?
#
loop_
_entity_poly.entity_id
_entity_poly.type
_entity_poly.pdbx_seq_one_letter_code
_entity_poly.pdbx_strand_id
1 'polypeptide(L)'
;MMVQYKGWSDVPGHLKTRTTLERLGLIPRFHDSPDAIVDVFNKNGYKKYYLYDINQCLPIENYTPRIDRIEMTTENLAEALYVVNKSAKRIRDSKRDDYFTGQHNRAKKSKLKEQELYHLKEKILSKMLEENRAEILGVHKQLVTNKSEYEWENYLLLITVDDFSFHRPIKPKDIHKHPYLGEIELITAEKDRKTRLNFYEAVQLLEKYLDTPALEKYK
;
A
#
# COMPACT_ATOMS: atom_id res chain seq x y z
N MET A 1 34.04 -13.29 3.96
CA MET A 1 32.92 -14.23 4.12
C MET A 1 31.65 -13.50 3.78
N MET A 2 30.85 -14.04 2.86
CA MET A 2 29.56 -13.46 2.50
C MET A 2 28.57 -13.66 3.66
N VAL A 3 27.89 -12.60 4.09
CA VAL A 3 26.94 -12.66 5.21
C VAL A 3 25.68 -13.40 4.75
N GLN A 4 25.16 -14.30 5.59
CA GLN A 4 23.93 -15.05 5.30
C GLN A 4 22.86 -14.75 6.34
N TYR A 5 21.72 -14.27 5.86
CA TYR A 5 20.53 -13.98 6.66
C TYR A 5 19.50 -15.12 6.54
N LYS A 6 18.80 -15.40 7.64
CA LYS A 6 17.78 -16.45 7.71
C LYS A 6 16.37 -15.98 7.30
N GLY A 7 16.17 -14.66 7.17
CA GLY A 7 14.90 -14.10 6.78
C GLY A 7 14.98 -12.61 6.49
N TRP A 8 13.97 -12.10 5.77
CA TRP A 8 13.87 -10.68 5.41
C TRP A 8 13.83 -9.73 6.60
N SER A 9 13.42 -10.20 7.78
CA SER A 9 13.39 -9.39 9.00
C SER A 9 14.76 -8.97 9.50
N ASP A 10 15.79 -9.73 9.13
CA ASP A 10 17.15 -9.62 9.65
C ASP A 10 18.07 -8.90 8.66
N VAL A 11 17.61 -8.72 7.42
CA VAL A 11 18.34 -8.03 6.36
C VAL A 11 18.36 -6.53 6.64
N PRO A 12 19.54 -5.91 6.80
CA PRO A 12 19.67 -4.46 6.95
C PRO A 12 19.05 -3.68 5.79
N GLY A 13 18.51 -2.50 6.09
CA GLY A 13 17.78 -1.69 5.12
C GLY A 13 18.58 -1.26 3.88
N HIS A 14 19.91 -1.14 4.00
CA HIS A 14 20.83 -0.78 2.91
C HIS A 14 21.10 -1.93 1.92
N LEU A 15 20.83 -3.18 2.32
CA LEU A 15 21.00 -4.35 1.45
C LEU A 15 19.73 -4.61 0.64
N LYS A 16 19.86 -4.61 -0.69
CA LYS A 16 18.73 -4.77 -1.62
C LYS A 16 19.01 -5.87 -2.64
N THR A 17 17.95 -6.50 -3.12
CA THR A 17 18.07 -7.39 -4.30
C THR A 17 18.34 -6.57 -5.56
N ARG A 18 18.94 -7.18 -6.58
CA ARG A 18 19.13 -6.54 -7.89
C ARG A 18 17.83 -5.96 -8.46
N THR A 19 16.74 -6.72 -8.42
CA THR A 19 15.43 -6.25 -8.89
C THR A 19 14.93 -5.02 -8.12
N THR A 20 15.23 -4.92 -6.82
CA THR A 20 14.90 -3.74 -6.03
C THR A 20 15.79 -2.55 -6.42
N LEU A 21 17.09 -2.77 -6.66
CA LEU A 21 18.02 -1.72 -7.10
C LEU A 21 17.65 -1.17 -8.48
N GLU A 22 17.32 -2.04 -9.43
CA GLU A 22 16.90 -1.64 -10.78
C GLU A 22 15.65 -0.73 -10.73
N ARG A 23 14.72 -0.98 -9.80
CA ARG A 23 13.54 -0.12 -9.54
C ARG A 23 13.88 1.21 -8.89
N LEU A 24 15.04 1.32 -8.25
CA LEU A 24 15.57 2.56 -7.67
C LEU A 24 16.47 3.30 -8.67
N GLY A 25 16.62 2.79 -9.91
CA GLY A 25 17.54 3.36 -10.88
C GLY A 25 19.00 3.08 -10.58
N LEU A 26 19.28 2.00 -9.85
CA LEU A 26 20.62 1.61 -9.42
C LEU A 26 20.99 0.25 -9.98
N ILE A 27 22.27 0.07 -10.28
CA ILE A 27 22.88 -1.23 -10.59
C ILE A 27 24.03 -1.50 -9.62
N PRO A 28 24.22 -2.75 -9.17
CA PRO A 28 25.42 -3.11 -8.41
C PRO A 28 26.68 -2.83 -9.22
N ARG A 29 27.69 -2.21 -8.59
CA ARG A 29 29.02 -2.05 -9.22
C ARG A 29 29.65 -3.41 -9.53
N PHE A 30 29.45 -4.41 -8.68
CA PHE A 30 29.96 -5.77 -8.83
C PHE A 30 28.81 -6.78 -8.81
N HIS A 31 28.29 -7.13 -9.98
CA HIS A 31 27.13 -8.03 -10.10
C HIS A 31 27.43 -9.47 -9.68
N ASP A 32 28.65 -9.97 -9.89
CA ASP A 32 29.04 -11.33 -9.52
C ASP A 32 29.51 -11.46 -8.07
N SER A 33 29.58 -10.35 -7.34
CA SER A 33 30.08 -10.30 -5.96
C SER A 33 29.02 -9.72 -5.01
N PRO A 34 27.97 -10.50 -4.68
CA PRO A 34 26.96 -10.08 -3.73
C PRO A 34 27.56 -9.87 -2.33
N ASP A 35 27.14 -8.80 -1.66
CA ASP A 35 27.57 -8.48 -0.29
C ASP A 35 26.98 -9.44 0.74
N ALA A 36 25.78 -9.95 0.47
CA ALA A 36 25.10 -10.91 1.32
C ALA A 36 24.10 -11.80 0.56
N ILE A 37 23.62 -12.83 1.26
CA ILE A 37 22.50 -13.67 0.82
C ILE A 37 21.42 -13.75 1.88
N VAL A 38 20.18 -13.92 1.45
CA VAL A 38 19.08 -14.31 2.33
C VAL A 38 18.38 -15.53 1.77
N ASP A 39 18.25 -16.57 2.60
CA ASP A 39 17.51 -17.77 2.29
C ASP A 39 16.13 -17.69 2.94
N VAL A 40 15.09 -17.81 2.13
CA VAL A 40 13.70 -17.62 2.57
C VAL A 40 12.93 -18.88 2.27
N PHE A 41 12.42 -19.53 3.30
CA PHE A 41 11.50 -20.65 3.15
C PHE A 41 10.08 -20.13 2.90
N ASN A 42 9.45 -20.58 1.82
CA ASN A 42 8.05 -20.33 1.53
C ASN A 42 7.31 -21.65 1.26
N LYS A 43 6.00 -21.58 0.99
CA LYS A 43 5.16 -22.76 0.69
C LYS A 43 5.66 -23.62 -0.50
N ASN A 44 6.51 -23.07 -1.35
CA ASN A 44 7.09 -23.73 -2.53
C ASN A 44 8.56 -24.13 -2.30
N GLY A 45 9.07 -24.04 -1.07
CA GLY A 45 10.44 -24.43 -0.70
C GLY A 45 11.37 -23.27 -0.37
N TYR A 46 12.67 -23.58 -0.28
CA TYR A 46 13.72 -22.60 -0.02
C TYR A 46 14.02 -21.79 -1.28
N LYS A 47 14.06 -20.46 -1.14
CA LYS A 47 14.50 -19.56 -2.21
C LYS A 47 15.62 -18.66 -1.70
N LYS A 48 16.73 -18.68 -2.44
CA LYS A 48 17.91 -17.86 -2.17
C LYS A 48 17.82 -16.53 -2.93
N TYR A 49 18.18 -15.44 -2.27
CA TYR A 49 18.27 -14.12 -2.87
C TYR A 49 19.65 -13.52 -2.61
N TYR A 50 20.26 -12.96 -3.66
CA TYR A 50 21.49 -12.18 -3.57
C TYR A 50 21.18 -10.73 -3.23
N LEU A 51 21.97 -10.17 -2.33
CA LEU A 51 21.82 -8.82 -1.82
C LEU A 51 23.09 -8.01 -2.09
N TYR A 52 22.88 -6.74 -2.39
CA TYR A 52 23.93 -5.78 -2.70
C TYR A 52 23.73 -4.51 -1.87
N ASP A 53 24.81 -3.90 -1.43
CA ASP A 53 24.79 -2.64 -0.69
C ASP A 53 24.47 -1.48 -1.64
N ILE A 54 23.42 -0.74 -1.31
CA ILE A 54 23.00 0.46 -2.05
C ILE A 54 24.13 1.49 -2.17
N ASN A 55 25.01 1.60 -1.17
CA ASN A 55 26.11 2.56 -1.14
C ASN A 55 27.23 2.20 -2.14
N GLN A 56 27.27 0.96 -2.62
CA GLN A 56 28.24 0.48 -3.60
C GLN A 56 27.65 0.43 -5.03
N CYS A 57 26.40 0.85 -5.21
CA CYS A 57 25.73 0.83 -6.50
C CYS A 57 26.06 2.07 -7.34
N LEU A 58 25.89 1.94 -8.66
CA LEU A 58 26.00 3.03 -9.62
C LEU A 58 24.60 3.40 -10.13
N PRO A 59 24.34 4.69 -10.42
CA PRO A 59 23.12 5.09 -11.08
C PRO A 59 23.06 4.52 -12.50
N ILE A 60 21.88 4.09 -12.93
CA ILE A 60 21.62 3.70 -14.32
C ILE A 60 21.52 4.98 -15.15
N GLU A 61 22.38 5.12 -16.16
CA GLU A 61 22.32 6.25 -17.09
C GLU A 61 20.97 6.30 -17.82
N ASN A 62 20.38 7.50 -17.92
CA ASN A 62 19.05 7.72 -18.53
C ASN A 62 17.90 6.94 -17.87
N TYR A 63 18.06 6.57 -16.60
CA TYR A 63 16.96 5.98 -15.83
C TYR A 63 15.80 6.96 -15.71
N THR A 64 14.72 6.65 -16.41
CA THR A 64 13.41 7.25 -16.18
C THR A 64 12.60 6.26 -15.35
N PRO A 65 12.26 6.58 -14.09
CA PRO A 65 11.36 5.71 -13.36
C PRO A 65 10.07 5.61 -14.16
N ARG A 66 9.53 4.40 -14.29
CA ARG A 66 8.36 4.11 -15.15
C ARG A 66 7.15 5.01 -14.83
N ILE A 67 7.11 5.58 -13.64
CA ILE A 67 6.13 6.58 -13.20
C ILE A 67 6.05 7.83 -14.06
N ASP A 68 7.16 8.34 -14.62
CA ASP A 68 7.11 9.56 -15.43
C ASP A 68 6.41 9.33 -16.78
N ARG A 69 6.15 8.07 -17.13
CA ARG A 69 5.33 7.66 -18.27
C ARG A 69 3.86 7.46 -17.89
N ILE A 70 3.52 7.53 -16.60
CA ILE A 70 2.16 7.38 -16.10
C ILE A 70 1.58 8.77 -15.88
N GLU A 71 0.60 9.13 -16.72
CA GLU A 71 -0.10 10.41 -16.59
C GLU A 71 -0.92 10.47 -15.30
N MET A 72 -1.02 11.65 -14.69
CA MET A 72 -1.72 11.86 -13.41
C MET A 72 -3.24 12.06 -13.60
N THR A 73 -3.86 11.19 -14.39
CA THR A 73 -5.32 11.19 -14.65
C THR A 73 -6.10 10.67 -13.45
N THR A 74 -7.42 10.93 -13.40
CA THR A 74 -8.25 10.49 -12.27
C THR A 74 -8.36 8.97 -12.25
N GLU A 75 -8.47 8.34 -13.42
CA GLU A 75 -8.41 6.87 -13.61
C GLU A 75 -7.12 6.28 -13.00
N ASN A 76 -5.95 6.81 -13.40
CA ASN A 76 -4.67 6.27 -12.94
C ASN A 76 -4.47 6.44 -11.43
N LEU A 77 -4.94 7.55 -10.85
CA LEU A 77 -4.88 7.76 -9.41
C LEU A 77 -5.88 6.87 -8.65
N ALA A 78 -7.10 6.67 -9.19
CA ALA A 78 -8.08 5.75 -8.61
C ALA A 78 -7.56 4.31 -8.62
N GLU A 79 -6.93 3.89 -9.72
CA GLU A 79 -6.27 2.59 -9.83
C GLU A 79 -5.12 2.46 -8.83
N ALA A 80 -4.25 3.46 -8.73
CA ALA A 80 -3.15 3.47 -7.76
C ALA A 80 -3.66 3.37 -6.32
N LEU A 81 -4.69 4.15 -6.00
CA LEU A 81 -5.34 4.14 -4.68
C LEU A 81 -5.96 2.77 -4.37
N TYR A 82 -6.56 2.12 -5.37
CA TYR A 82 -7.05 0.74 -5.23
C TYR A 82 -5.93 -0.24 -4.92
N VAL A 83 -4.79 -0.17 -5.62
CA VAL A 83 -3.62 -1.04 -5.37
C VAL A 83 -3.09 -0.86 -3.94
N VAL A 84 -2.95 0.39 -3.47
CA VAL A 84 -2.51 0.70 -2.10
C VAL A 84 -3.50 0.20 -1.06
N ASN A 85 -4.80 0.49 -1.24
CA ASN A 85 -5.86 0.04 -0.33
C ASN A 85 -5.95 -1.49 -0.26
N LYS A 86 -5.76 -2.18 -1.39
CA LYS A 86 -5.72 -3.64 -1.44
C LYS A 86 -4.51 -4.20 -0.69
N SER A 87 -3.33 -3.58 -0.85
CA SER A 87 -2.13 -3.94 -0.07
C SER A 87 -2.37 -3.78 1.43
N ALA A 88 -2.99 -2.67 1.86
CA ALA A 88 -3.34 -2.45 3.27
C ALA A 88 -4.26 -3.54 3.81
N LYS A 89 -5.30 -3.95 3.06
CA LYS A 89 -6.20 -5.05 3.45
C LYS A 89 -5.46 -6.39 3.54
N ARG A 90 -4.56 -6.71 2.60
CA ARG A 90 -3.74 -7.92 2.68
C ARG A 90 -2.85 -7.93 3.93
N ILE A 91 -2.23 -6.80 4.25
CA ILE A 91 -1.41 -6.66 5.47
C ILE A 91 -2.28 -6.83 6.71
N ARG A 92 -3.47 -6.22 6.76
CA ARG A 92 -4.44 -6.40 7.86
C ARG A 92 -4.77 -7.87 8.08
N ASP A 93 -5.09 -8.57 6.99
CA ASP A 93 -5.50 -9.97 7.03
C ASP A 93 -4.31 -10.86 7.48
N SER A 94 -3.11 -10.67 6.93
CA SER A 94 -1.90 -11.39 7.38
C SER A 94 -1.46 -11.04 8.81
N LYS A 95 -1.61 -9.78 9.23
CA LYS A 95 -1.30 -9.33 10.60
C LYS A 95 -2.19 -10.06 11.62
N ARG A 96 -3.46 -10.27 11.27
CA ARG A 96 -4.40 -11.03 12.09
C ARG A 96 -3.87 -12.45 12.32
N ASP A 97 -3.37 -13.10 11.27
CA ASP A 97 -2.77 -14.44 11.35
C ASP A 97 -1.45 -14.46 12.15
N ASP A 98 -0.56 -13.49 11.91
CA ASP A 98 0.71 -13.35 12.65
C ASP A 98 0.46 -13.17 14.16
N TYR A 99 -0.59 -12.45 14.55
CA TYR A 99 -0.97 -12.30 15.96
C TYR A 99 -1.41 -13.63 16.58
N PHE A 100 -2.23 -14.41 15.87
CA PHE A 100 -2.72 -15.69 16.37
C PHE A 100 -1.65 -16.78 16.43
N THR A 101 -0.62 -16.69 15.58
CA THR A 101 0.50 -17.64 15.55
C THR A 101 1.65 -17.25 16.50
N GLY A 102 1.47 -16.24 17.35
CA GLY A 102 2.47 -15.80 18.33
C GLY A 102 3.65 -15.00 17.72
N GLN A 103 3.57 -14.62 16.44
CA GLN A 103 4.61 -13.86 15.74
C GLN A 103 4.50 -12.35 16.01
N HIS A 104 4.48 -11.95 17.29
CA HIS A 104 4.17 -10.59 17.72
C HIS A 104 5.05 -9.49 17.11
N ASN A 105 6.34 -9.76 16.88
CA ASN A 105 7.25 -8.82 16.23
C ASN A 105 6.86 -8.53 14.76
N ARG A 106 6.42 -9.57 14.03
CA ARG A 106 5.92 -9.42 12.66
C ARG A 106 4.59 -8.70 12.64
N ALA A 107 3.67 -9.06 13.55
CA ALA A 107 2.39 -8.37 13.69
C ALA A 107 2.56 -6.86 13.98
N LYS A 108 3.54 -6.48 14.82
CA LYS A 108 3.85 -5.06 15.08
C LYS A 108 4.34 -4.33 13.83
N LYS A 109 5.27 -4.92 13.07
CA LYS A 109 5.75 -4.34 11.80
C LYS A 109 4.62 -4.20 10.77
N SER A 110 3.79 -5.24 10.64
CA SER A 110 2.62 -5.23 9.75
C SER A 110 1.61 -4.15 10.15
N LYS A 111 1.36 -3.95 11.45
CA LYS A 111 0.48 -2.88 11.96
C LYS A 111 0.97 -1.49 11.54
N LEU A 112 2.26 -1.20 11.71
CA LEU A 112 2.83 0.10 11.32
C LEU A 112 2.66 0.35 9.82
N LYS A 113 3.01 -0.64 8.99
CA LYS A 113 2.89 -0.55 7.54
C LYS A 113 1.44 -0.38 7.07
N GLU A 114 0.50 -1.10 7.69
CA GLU A 114 -0.93 -0.93 7.42
C GLU A 114 -1.41 0.49 7.72
N GLN A 115 -1.00 1.05 8.86
CA GLN A 115 -1.35 2.42 9.25
C GLN A 115 -0.80 3.46 8.28
N GLU A 116 0.45 3.31 7.83
CA GLU A 116 1.05 4.18 6.80
C GLU A 116 0.23 4.20 5.50
N LEU A 117 -0.22 3.04 5.03
CA LEU A 117 -1.01 2.95 3.79
C LEU A 117 -2.43 3.51 3.94
N TYR A 118 -3.07 3.32 5.09
CA TYR A 118 -4.37 3.95 5.34
C TYR A 118 -4.26 5.46 5.48
N HIS A 119 -3.17 5.96 6.08
CA HIS A 119 -2.90 7.40 6.16
C HIS A 119 -2.65 8.02 4.79
N LEU A 120 -1.86 7.35 3.94
CA LEU A 120 -1.66 7.77 2.55
C LEU A 120 -3.00 7.84 1.81
N LYS A 121 -3.82 6.78 1.90
CA LYS A 121 -5.15 6.74 1.30
C LYS A 121 -6.04 7.89 1.77
N GLU A 122 -6.04 8.18 3.07
CA GLU A 122 -6.87 9.25 3.65
C GLU A 122 -6.49 10.63 3.12
N LYS A 123 -5.19 10.92 3.03
CA LYS A 123 -4.68 12.17 2.45
C LYS A 123 -5.08 12.32 0.99
N ILE A 124 -4.91 11.26 0.20
CA ILE A 124 -5.27 11.24 -1.23
C ILE A 124 -6.76 11.51 -1.41
N LEU A 125 -7.62 10.78 -0.70
CA LEU A 125 -9.07 10.96 -0.81
C LEU A 125 -9.49 12.36 -0.41
N SER A 126 -8.87 12.94 0.61
CA SER A 126 -9.16 14.32 1.04
C SER A 126 -8.80 15.32 -0.06
N LYS A 127 -7.60 15.21 -0.65
CA LYS A 127 -7.18 16.05 -1.78
C LYS A 127 -8.06 15.87 -3.02
N MET A 128 -8.42 14.62 -3.36
CA MET A 128 -9.32 14.36 -4.49
C MET A 128 -10.71 14.96 -4.29
N LEU A 129 -11.25 14.96 -3.06
CA LEU A 129 -12.51 15.61 -2.74
C LEU A 129 -12.40 17.14 -2.88
N GLU A 130 -11.31 17.74 -2.40
CA GLU A 130 -11.06 19.18 -2.54
C GLU A 130 -10.94 19.63 -4.00
N GLU A 131 -10.36 18.78 -4.85
CA GLU A 131 -10.17 18.99 -6.29
C GLU A 131 -11.37 18.53 -7.14
N ASN A 132 -12.49 18.09 -6.53
CA ASN A 132 -13.66 17.55 -7.21
C ASN A 132 -13.36 16.36 -8.14
N ARG A 133 -12.35 15.54 -7.81
CA ARG A 133 -12.01 14.29 -8.51
C ARG A 133 -12.66 13.06 -7.86
N ALA A 134 -13.30 13.26 -6.71
CA ALA A 134 -13.98 12.25 -5.94
C ALA A 134 -15.34 12.78 -5.47
N GLU A 135 -16.28 11.87 -5.22
CA GLU A 135 -17.61 12.20 -4.71
C GLU A 135 -17.98 11.33 -3.51
N ILE A 136 -18.57 11.95 -2.49
CA ILE A 136 -19.16 11.23 -1.36
C ILE A 136 -20.58 10.80 -1.75
N LEU A 137 -20.79 9.49 -1.85
CA LEU A 137 -22.11 8.94 -2.18
C LEU A 137 -23.03 8.81 -0.96
N GLY A 138 -22.47 8.54 0.22
CA GLY A 138 -23.27 8.29 1.42
C GLY A 138 -22.52 7.51 2.50
N VAL A 139 -23.26 6.91 3.42
CA VAL A 139 -22.72 6.16 4.56
C VAL A 139 -23.23 4.73 4.55
N HIS A 140 -22.31 3.79 4.65
CA HIS A 140 -22.61 2.39 4.99
C HIS A 140 -22.42 2.15 6.48
N LYS A 141 -23.23 1.25 7.03
CA LYS A 141 -22.99 0.63 8.34
C LYS A 141 -22.29 -0.71 8.13
N GLN A 142 -21.20 -0.94 8.85
CA GLN A 142 -20.47 -2.19 8.84
C GLN A 142 -20.54 -2.84 10.22
N LEU A 143 -21.08 -4.05 10.24
CA LEU A 143 -21.08 -4.90 11.43
C LEU A 143 -19.74 -5.64 11.53
N VAL A 144 -19.08 -5.53 12.69
CA VAL A 144 -17.84 -6.23 12.96
C VAL A 144 -18.00 -7.09 14.20
N THR A 145 -17.81 -8.39 14.01
CA THR A 145 -17.87 -9.40 15.08
C THR A 145 -16.45 -9.85 15.41
N ASN A 146 -16.07 -9.83 16.69
CA ASN A 146 -14.82 -10.45 17.12
C ASN A 146 -14.97 -11.95 17.40
N LYS A 147 -13.86 -12.61 17.78
CA LYS A 147 -13.85 -14.03 18.12
C LYS A 147 -14.64 -14.39 19.39
N SER A 148 -15.03 -13.41 20.20
CA SER A 148 -15.84 -13.58 21.42
C SER A 148 -17.32 -13.29 21.16
N GLU A 149 -17.75 -13.29 19.90
CA GLU A 149 -19.13 -12.98 19.46
C GLU A 149 -19.62 -11.59 19.88
N TYR A 150 -18.70 -10.70 20.26
CA TYR A 150 -19.03 -9.31 20.53
C TYR A 150 -19.06 -8.53 19.22
N GLU A 151 -20.17 -7.84 19.00
CA GLU A 151 -20.45 -7.06 17.79
C GLU A 151 -20.36 -5.57 18.09
N TRP A 152 -19.74 -4.83 17.17
CA TRP A 152 -19.81 -3.38 17.16
C TRP A 152 -20.03 -2.86 15.75
N GLU A 153 -20.61 -1.66 15.69
CA GLU A 153 -20.95 -0.99 14.45
C GLU A 153 -19.86 0.01 14.07
N ASN A 154 -19.47 0.02 12.79
CA ASN A 154 -18.66 1.07 12.21
C ASN A 154 -19.45 1.76 11.11
N TYR A 155 -19.45 3.09 11.12
CA TYR A 155 -20.04 3.88 10.04
C TYR A 155 -18.93 4.35 9.10
N LEU A 156 -19.13 4.12 7.80
CA LEU A 156 -18.12 4.32 6.77
C LEU A 156 -18.69 5.20 5.64
N LEU A 157 -18.05 6.33 5.37
CA LEU A 157 -18.31 7.12 4.17
C LEU A 157 -17.90 6.31 2.94
N LEU A 158 -18.82 6.19 1.98
CA LEU A 158 -18.55 5.69 0.65
C LEU A 158 -18.13 6.86 -0.25
N ILE A 159 -16.91 6.80 -0.73
CA ILE A 159 -16.32 7.77 -1.65
C ILE A 159 -16.08 7.07 -2.98
N THR A 160 -16.53 7.66 -4.08
CA THR A 160 -16.21 7.18 -5.43
C THR A 160 -15.17 8.06 -6.08
N VAL A 161 -14.28 7.42 -6.83
CA VAL A 161 -13.24 8.05 -7.65
C VAL A 161 -13.20 7.25 -8.93
N ASP A 162 -13.67 7.84 -10.03
CA ASP A 162 -13.80 7.11 -11.31
C ASP A 162 -14.56 5.77 -11.11
N ASP A 163 -14.08 4.66 -11.67
CA ASP A 163 -14.68 3.33 -11.53
C ASP A 163 -14.43 2.64 -10.17
N PHE A 164 -13.92 3.35 -9.17
CA PHE A 164 -13.52 2.77 -7.89
C PHE A 164 -14.28 3.38 -6.72
N SER A 165 -14.55 2.54 -5.72
CA SER A 165 -15.18 2.96 -4.47
C SER A 165 -14.29 2.67 -3.27
N PHE A 166 -14.23 3.61 -2.34
CA PHE A 166 -13.41 3.57 -1.15
C PHE A 166 -14.22 3.92 0.08
N HIS A 167 -13.92 3.23 1.18
CA HIS A 167 -14.49 3.54 2.48
C HIS A 167 -13.52 4.32 3.35
N ARG A 168 -14.04 5.32 4.08
CA ARG A 168 -13.34 6.07 5.13
C ARG A 168 -14.20 6.10 6.40
N PRO A 169 -13.63 5.92 7.60
CA PRO A 169 -14.39 6.11 8.85
C PRO A 169 -15.03 7.49 8.91
N ILE A 170 -16.27 7.55 9.40
CA ILE A 170 -16.97 8.83 9.65
C ILE A 170 -17.07 9.10 11.14
N LYS A 171 -17.00 10.38 11.52
CA LYS A 171 -17.26 10.78 12.90
C LYS A 171 -18.75 10.61 13.21
N PRO A 172 -19.13 10.15 14.42
CA PRO A 172 -20.54 9.94 14.77
C PRO A 172 -21.45 11.14 14.49
N LYS A 173 -20.98 12.35 14.81
CA LYS A 173 -21.72 13.61 14.59
C LYS A 173 -22.02 13.93 13.11
N ASP A 174 -21.29 13.31 12.18
CA ASP A 174 -21.38 13.60 10.75
C ASP A 174 -22.18 12.52 9.99
N ILE A 175 -22.58 11.42 10.65
CA ILE A 175 -23.34 10.31 10.04
C ILE A 175 -24.61 10.82 9.33
N HIS A 176 -25.41 11.63 10.03
CA HIS A 176 -26.69 12.10 9.52
C HIS A 176 -26.59 13.15 8.40
N LYS A 177 -25.37 13.63 8.08
CA LYS A 177 -25.15 14.60 7.01
C LYS A 177 -25.14 13.97 5.61
N HIS A 178 -25.18 12.65 5.55
CA HIS A 178 -25.05 11.88 4.31
C HIS A 178 -26.15 10.82 4.23
N PRO A 179 -26.61 10.46 3.02
CA PRO A 179 -27.64 9.43 2.85
C PRO A 179 -27.12 8.08 3.35
N TYR A 180 -28.00 7.32 4.01
CA TYR A 180 -27.71 5.96 4.42
C TYR A 180 -27.83 5.01 3.24
N LEU A 181 -26.79 4.23 2.98
CA LEU A 181 -26.68 3.34 1.82
C LEU A 181 -26.88 1.85 2.18
N GLY A 182 -27.15 1.55 3.45
CA GLY A 182 -27.37 0.19 3.93
C GLY A 182 -26.20 -0.42 4.69
N GLU A 183 -26.35 -1.70 5.00
CA GLU A 183 -25.37 -2.49 5.75
C GLU A 183 -24.44 -3.26 4.82
N ILE A 184 -23.17 -3.38 5.22
CA ILE A 184 -22.15 -4.13 4.49
C ILE A 184 -21.37 -5.04 5.44
N GLU A 185 -20.88 -6.15 4.90
CA GLU A 185 -19.95 -7.03 5.62
C GLU A 185 -18.51 -6.48 5.62
N LEU A 186 -17.62 -7.19 6.30
CA LEU A 186 -16.19 -6.88 6.30
C LEU A 186 -15.60 -7.02 4.89
N ILE A 187 -15.08 -5.92 4.35
CA ILE A 187 -14.49 -5.94 3.00
C ILE A 187 -13.10 -6.59 3.04
N THR A 188 -12.96 -7.77 2.44
CA THR A 188 -11.69 -8.50 2.30
C THR A 188 -10.85 -7.99 1.12
N ALA A 189 -9.61 -8.48 1.00
CA ALA A 189 -8.72 -8.18 -0.12
C ALA A 189 -8.95 -9.07 -1.36
N GLU A 190 -9.90 -10.02 -1.31
CA GLU A 190 -9.99 -11.17 -2.22
C GLU A 190 -10.53 -10.84 -3.62
N LYS A 191 -11.19 -9.69 -3.82
CA LYS A 191 -11.67 -9.29 -5.14
C LYS A 191 -10.49 -8.85 -6.01
N ASP A 192 -10.17 -9.65 -7.03
CA ASP A 192 -9.13 -9.37 -8.00
C ASP A 192 -9.66 -8.55 -9.19
N ARG A 193 -9.50 -7.22 -9.14
CA ARG A 193 -9.49 -6.38 -10.35
C ARG A 193 -8.08 -6.42 -10.93
N LYS A 194 -7.95 -6.62 -12.24
CA LYS A 194 -6.67 -6.51 -12.94
C LYS A 194 -6.19 -5.06 -12.87
N THR A 195 -4.92 -4.86 -12.52
CA THR A 195 -4.30 -3.54 -12.47
C THR A 195 -3.07 -3.48 -13.38
N ARG A 196 -2.87 -2.34 -14.02
CA ARG A 196 -1.70 -1.98 -14.84
C ARG A 196 -0.53 -1.57 -13.96
N LEU A 197 -0.82 -0.98 -12.80
CA LEU A 197 0.15 -0.52 -11.82
C LEU A 197 0.54 -1.63 -10.84
N ASN A 198 1.83 -1.70 -10.54
CA ASN A 198 2.33 -2.43 -9.38
C ASN A 198 2.30 -1.54 -8.12
N PHE A 199 2.49 -2.14 -6.94
CA PHE A 199 2.40 -1.42 -5.67
C PHE A 199 3.38 -0.25 -5.54
N TYR A 200 4.60 -0.39 -6.05
CA TYR A 200 5.60 0.68 -5.96
C TYR A 200 5.28 1.85 -6.90
N GLU A 201 4.84 1.56 -8.13
CA GLU A 201 4.34 2.57 -9.06
C GLU A 201 3.13 3.31 -8.48
N ALA A 202 2.21 2.59 -7.85
CA ALA A 202 1.03 3.17 -7.22
C ALA A 202 1.40 4.11 -6.06
N VAL A 203 2.29 3.69 -5.15
CA VAL A 203 2.72 4.54 -4.02
C VAL A 203 3.37 5.82 -4.53
N GLN A 204 4.33 5.72 -5.46
CA GLN A 204 5.00 6.90 -5.98
C GLN A 204 4.04 7.85 -6.73
N LEU A 205 3.07 7.31 -7.48
CA LEU A 205 2.11 8.15 -8.21
C LEU A 205 1.25 8.96 -7.25
N LEU A 206 0.84 8.33 -6.15
CA LEU A 206 0.07 8.99 -5.10
C LEU A 206 0.91 10.00 -4.32
N GLU A 207 2.17 9.69 -4.00
CA GLU A 207 3.09 10.64 -3.35
C GLU A 207 3.34 11.87 -4.24
N LYS A 208 3.66 11.66 -5.53
CA LYS A 208 3.80 12.74 -6.52
C LYS A 208 2.54 13.60 -6.64
N TYR A 209 1.37 12.98 -6.57
CA TYR A 209 0.10 13.71 -6.56
C TYR A 209 -0.08 14.55 -5.30
N LEU A 210 0.28 14.06 -4.10
CA LEU A 210 0.22 14.85 -2.86
C LEU A 210 1.15 16.07 -2.88
N ASP A 211 2.34 15.93 -3.47
CA ASP A 211 3.32 17.01 -3.59
C ASP A 211 2.92 18.05 -4.64
N THR A 212 2.00 17.72 -5.54
CA THR A 212 1.49 18.65 -6.54
C THR A 212 0.48 19.59 -5.88
N PRO A 213 0.69 20.92 -5.88
CA PRO A 213 -0.26 21.86 -5.31
C PRO A 213 -1.61 21.73 -6.01
N ALA A 214 -2.70 21.85 -5.25
CA ALA A 214 -4.02 21.92 -5.86
C ALA A 214 -4.04 23.10 -6.84
N LEU A 215 -4.53 22.88 -8.07
CA LEU A 215 -4.73 23.96 -9.02
C LEU A 215 -5.57 25.03 -8.32
N GLU A 216 -5.02 26.25 -8.20
CA GLU A 216 -5.81 27.37 -7.68
C GLU A 216 -7.09 27.45 -8.51
N LYS A 217 -8.24 27.41 -7.82
CA LYS A 217 -9.51 27.73 -8.46
C LYS A 217 -9.40 29.18 -8.92
N TYR A 218 -9.13 29.39 -10.22
CA TYR A 218 -9.36 30.68 -10.83
C TYR A 218 -10.84 31.03 -10.54
N LYS A 219 -11.01 32.06 -9.69
CA LYS A 219 -12.31 32.58 -9.25
C LYS A 219 -13.06 33.21 -10.39
#